data_AF-A0A958JVP1-F1
#
_entry.id   AF-A0A958JVP1-F1
#
_cell.length_a   1.000
_cell.length_b   1.000
_cell.length_c   1.000
_cell.angle_alpha   90.00
_cell.angle_beta   90.00
_cell.angle_gamma   90.00
#
_symmetry.space_group_name_H-M   'P 1'
#
loop_
_entity.id
_entity.type
_entity.pdbx_description
1 polymer ?
#
loop_
_entity_poly.entity_id
_entity_poly.type
_entity_poly.pdbx_seq_one_letter_code
_entity_poly.pdbx_strand_id
1 'polypeptide(L)'
;MRILPCHVFTTLLIVLLSSPCLYASIAPPLLVVNHELKQCSTVNLGDECTACELPHGWEKIEACPKDYTTIELESICHPAKRPHCCVPGSSGGPGDCEDVIVDSVKKQCTFVEDISRCQTLPGEWRRAPLSKIFIGTRMCPMNYSWQKEMLECR
;
A
#
# COMPACT_ATOMS: atom_id res chain seq x y z
N MET A 1 -27.45 -13.15 -58.35
CA MET A 1 -27.31 -11.82 -58.97
C MET A 1 -27.21 -10.79 -57.85
N ARG A 2 -26.34 -9.78 -58.01
CA ARG A 2 -25.95 -8.70 -57.07
C ARG A 2 -27.17 -8.04 -56.39
N ILE A 3 -27.11 -7.48 -55.17
CA ILE A 3 -26.56 -6.14 -54.80
C ILE A 3 -26.58 -5.99 -53.24
N LEU A 4 -25.48 -5.54 -52.62
CA LEU A 4 -25.40 -4.81 -51.33
C LEU A 4 -25.69 -3.31 -51.61
N PRO A 5 -26.17 -2.42 -50.69
CA PRO A 5 -25.52 -2.18 -49.39
C PRO A 5 -26.35 -1.54 -48.23
N CYS A 6 -25.73 -1.56 -47.04
CA CYS A 6 -25.57 -0.49 -46.04
C CYS A 6 -26.73 0.48 -45.70
N HIS A 7 -27.20 0.47 -44.45
CA HIS A 7 -27.13 1.62 -43.53
C HIS A 7 -27.44 1.15 -42.09
N VAL A 8 -26.42 1.07 -41.23
CA VAL A 8 -26.16 2.03 -40.12
C VAL A 8 -27.28 2.01 -39.08
N PHE A 9 -27.04 1.32 -37.97
CA PHE A 9 -27.10 1.88 -36.61
C PHE A 9 -26.54 0.83 -35.65
N THR A 10 -25.22 0.60 -35.76
CA THR A 10 -24.48 -0.10 -34.70
C THR A 10 -24.33 0.89 -33.56
N THR A 11 -25.25 0.84 -32.60
CA THR A 11 -25.11 1.55 -31.33
C THR A 11 -23.86 1.02 -30.65
N LEU A 12 -22.79 1.81 -30.73
CA LEU A 12 -21.55 1.62 -30.01
C LEU A 12 -21.86 1.79 -28.51
N LEU A 13 -22.19 0.70 -27.84
CA LEU A 13 -22.27 0.63 -26.39
C LEU A 13 -20.84 0.74 -25.86
N ILE A 14 -20.35 1.97 -25.71
CA ILE A 14 -19.11 2.26 -24.98
C ILE A 14 -19.42 1.90 -23.52
N VAL A 15 -19.16 0.65 -23.16
CA VAL A 15 -19.06 0.24 -21.76
C VAL A 15 -17.80 0.95 -21.25
N LEU A 16 -17.99 2.15 -20.73
CA LEU A 16 -17.05 2.79 -19.81
C LEU A 16 -16.93 1.84 -18.62
N LEU A 17 -16.03 0.87 -18.74
CA LEU A 17 -15.40 0.22 -17.61
C LEU A 17 -14.63 1.32 -16.89
N SER A 18 -15.34 2.12 -16.10
CA SER A 18 -14.75 2.89 -15.02
C SER A 18 -14.20 1.84 -14.07
N SER A 19 -12.96 1.39 -14.34
CA SER A 19 -12.11 0.78 -13.35
C SER A 19 -12.25 1.65 -12.11
N PRO A 20 -12.72 1.12 -10.97
CA PRO A 20 -12.62 1.88 -9.74
C PRO A 20 -11.12 2.11 -9.54
N CYS A 21 -10.67 3.34 -9.79
CA CYS A 21 -9.46 3.82 -9.15
C CYS A 21 -9.75 3.68 -7.66
N LEU A 22 -9.24 2.62 -7.05
CA LEU A 22 -9.11 2.52 -5.61
C LEU A 22 -8.12 3.63 -5.24
N TYR A 23 -8.64 4.84 -5.07
CA TYR A 23 -7.90 5.88 -4.40
C TYR A 23 -7.75 5.39 -2.96
N ALA A 24 -6.52 5.11 -2.54
CA ALA A 24 -6.21 5.07 -1.13
C ALA A 24 -6.76 6.34 -0.50
N SER A 25 -7.71 6.15 0.38
CA SER A 25 -8.25 7.20 1.21
C SER A 25 -7.48 7.14 2.50
N ILE A 26 -6.87 8.25 2.90
CA ILE A 26 -6.30 8.42 4.24
C ILE A 26 -7.37 7.98 5.23
N ALA A 27 -7.04 7.05 6.13
CA ALA A 27 -7.99 6.59 7.14
C ALA A 27 -8.50 7.80 7.93
N PRO A 28 -9.79 7.86 8.29
CA PRO A 28 -10.32 8.99 9.04
C PRO A 28 -9.54 9.15 10.35
N PRO A 29 -9.23 10.39 10.75
CA PRO A 29 -8.51 10.64 11.99
C PRO A 29 -9.32 10.13 13.19
N LEU A 30 -8.61 9.64 14.20
CA LEU A 30 -9.17 9.09 15.42
C LEU A 30 -8.87 10.00 16.59
N LEU A 31 -9.87 10.19 17.46
CA LEU A 31 -9.67 10.89 18.72
C LEU A 31 -9.20 9.89 19.78
N VAL A 32 -8.16 10.26 20.51
CA VAL A 32 -7.54 9.44 21.55
C VAL A 32 -7.34 10.22 22.83
N VAL A 33 -7.27 9.51 23.94
CA VAL A 33 -7.14 10.06 25.28
C VAL A 33 -6.08 9.32 26.08
N ASN A 34 -5.39 10.05 26.95
CA ASN A 34 -4.62 9.48 28.04
C ASN A 34 -5.19 10.00 29.36
N HIS A 35 -5.78 9.09 30.14
CA HIS A 35 -6.47 9.43 31.39
C HIS A 35 -5.52 9.82 32.53
N GLU A 36 -4.31 9.26 32.55
CA GLU A 36 -3.29 9.58 33.55
C GLU A 36 -2.77 11.00 33.36
N LEU A 37 -2.53 11.40 32.12
CA LEU A 37 -2.01 12.72 31.77
C LEU A 37 -3.10 13.78 31.61
N LYS A 38 -4.38 13.39 31.62
CA LYS A 38 -5.53 14.24 31.26
C LYS A 38 -5.33 14.95 29.92
N GLN A 39 -4.94 14.18 28.92
CA GLN A 39 -4.66 14.68 27.57
C GLN A 39 -5.54 13.99 26.54
N CYS A 40 -5.84 14.70 25.46
CA CYS A 40 -6.46 14.12 24.28
C CYS A 40 -5.76 14.59 23.01
N SER A 41 -5.87 13.82 21.94
CA SER A 41 -5.28 14.16 20.65
C SER A 41 -6.09 13.57 19.51
N THR A 42 -5.93 14.14 18.32
CA THR A 42 -6.44 13.60 17.08
C THR A 42 -5.26 13.03 16.30
N VAL A 43 -5.30 11.74 15.98
CA VAL A 43 -4.20 11.03 15.33
C VAL A 43 -4.66 10.27 14.10
N ASN A 44 -3.76 10.12 13.13
CA ASN A 44 -3.94 9.21 12.00
C ASN A 44 -3.21 7.90 12.32
N LEU A 45 -3.93 6.78 12.39
CA LEU A 45 -3.33 5.47 12.69
C LEU A 45 -2.80 4.74 11.44
N GLY A 46 -2.38 5.52 10.44
CA GLY A 46 -1.85 5.02 9.18
C GLY A 46 -2.90 4.91 8.06
N ASP A 47 -2.51 4.21 7.00
CA ASP A 47 -3.28 3.99 5.78
C ASP A 47 -3.14 2.51 5.35
N GLU A 48 -3.48 2.18 4.11
CA GLU A 48 -3.33 0.82 3.59
C GLU A 48 -1.87 0.34 3.49
N CYS A 49 -0.89 1.25 3.51
CA CYS A 49 0.54 0.99 3.36
C CYS A 49 1.38 1.28 4.59
N THR A 50 0.81 1.93 5.60
CA THR A 50 1.47 2.28 6.85
C THR A 50 0.59 1.87 8.02
N ALA A 51 1.15 1.14 8.98
CA ALA A 51 0.47 0.83 10.24
C ALA A 51 1.08 1.69 11.34
N CYS A 52 0.27 2.47 12.05
CA CYS A 52 0.73 3.25 13.19
C CYS A 52 0.13 2.74 14.51
N GLU A 53 0.94 2.75 15.54
CA GLU A 53 0.55 2.34 16.89
C GLU A 53 0.46 3.56 17.82
N LEU A 54 -0.50 3.47 18.74
CA LEU A 54 -0.62 4.45 19.81
C LEU A 54 0.48 4.19 20.85
N PRO A 55 1.07 5.25 21.43
CA PRO A 55 1.91 5.10 22.60
C PRO A 55 1.14 4.45 23.75
N HIS A 56 1.87 3.81 24.66
CA HIS A 56 1.26 3.17 25.82
C HIS A 56 0.40 4.14 26.64
N GLY A 57 -0.74 3.67 27.13
CA GLY A 57 -1.68 4.45 27.94
C GLY A 57 -2.64 5.36 27.15
N TRP A 58 -2.60 5.33 25.82
CA TRP A 58 -3.56 6.03 24.97
C TRP A 58 -4.67 5.09 24.46
N GLU A 59 -5.91 5.56 24.50
CA GLU A 59 -7.07 4.80 24.05
C GLU A 59 -8.01 5.65 23.17
N LYS A 60 -8.82 5.00 22.34
CA LYS A 60 -9.74 5.67 21.41
C LYS A 60 -10.99 6.15 22.14
N ILE A 61 -11.45 7.35 21.82
CA ILE A 61 -12.65 7.97 22.39
C ILE A 61 -13.47 8.69 21.32
N GLU A 62 -14.73 9.03 21.64
CA GLU A 62 -15.61 9.78 20.73
C GLU A 62 -15.50 11.30 20.92
N ALA A 63 -15.24 11.77 22.15
CA ALA A 63 -15.18 13.18 22.49
C ALA A 63 -14.17 13.46 23.61
N CYS A 64 -13.38 14.52 23.48
CA CYS A 64 -12.38 14.90 24.46
C CYS A 64 -13.06 15.45 25.72
N PRO A 65 -12.73 14.94 26.93
CA PRO A 65 -13.31 15.46 28.16
C PRO A 65 -12.98 16.95 28.36
N LYS A 66 -13.90 17.69 29.00
CA LYS A 66 -13.78 19.15 29.13
C LYS A 66 -12.58 19.62 29.95
N ASP A 67 -12.11 18.80 30.90
CA ASP A 67 -10.98 19.12 31.76
C ASP A 67 -9.64 18.60 31.21
N TYR A 68 -9.62 18.09 29.98
CA TYR A 68 -8.42 17.51 29.36
C TYR A 68 -7.79 18.51 28.40
N THR A 69 -6.47 18.44 28.30
CA THR A 69 -5.70 19.31 27.38
C THR A 69 -5.55 18.62 26.03
N THR A 70 -5.93 19.31 24.95
CA THR A 70 -5.65 18.84 23.60
C THR A 70 -4.19 19.06 23.27
N ILE A 71 -3.48 17.99 22.88
CA ILE A 71 -2.09 18.05 22.44
C ILE A 71 -1.93 17.49 21.02
N GLU A 72 -0.79 17.75 20.41
CA GLU A 72 -0.33 17.01 19.24
C GLU A 72 0.38 15.73 19.71
N LEU A 73 -0.09 14.58 19.22
CA LEU A 73 0.47 13.28 19.54
C LEU A 73 1.06 12.66 18.27
N GLU A 74 2.36 12.43 18.29
CA GLU A 74 3.03 11.67 17.24
C GLU A 74 2.79 10.17 17.45
N SER A 75 2.26 9.50 16.44
CA SER A 75 2.12 8.04 16.41
C SER A 75 3.38 7.40 15.86
N ILE A 76 3.71 6.20 16.35
CA ILE A 76 4.85 5.44 15.83
C ILE A 76 4.34 4.65 14.63
N CYS A 77 4.83 5.00 13.43
CA CYS A 77 4.36 4.42 12.17
C CYS A 77 5.41 3.52 11.54
N HIS A 78 4.97 2.36 11.07
CA HIS A 78 5.79 1.39 10.35
C HIS A 78 5.20 1.12 8.96
N PRO A 79 6.02 1.18 7.90
CA PRO A 79 5.58 0.81 6.57
C PRO A 79 5.26 -0.70 6.54
N ALA A 80 4.21 -1.09 5.81
CA ALA A 80 3.73 -2.46 5.76
C ALA A 80 4.19 -3.17 4.49
N LYS A 81 4.59 -4.45 4.61
CA LYS A 81 4.91 -5.32 3.47
C LYS A 81 3.64 -5.78 2.77
N ARG A 82 3.16 -5.00 1.81
CA ARG A 82 1.95 -5.31 1.05
C ARG A 82 2.16 -5.16 -0.46
N PRO A 83 1.70 -6.13 -1.27
CA PRO A 83 1.88 -6.09 -2.73
C PRO A 83 1.47 -4.77 -3.39
N HIS A 84 0.30 -4.25 -3.04
CA HIS A 84 -0.23 -3.03 -3.65
C HIS A 84 0.54 -1.75 -3.27
N CYS A 85 1.29 -1.76 -2.16
CA CYS A 85 2.09 -0.63 -1.68
C CYS A 85 3.47 -0.54 -2.33
N CYS A 86 3.87 -1.58 -3.06
CA CYS A 86 5.19 -1.72 -3.66
C CYS A 86 5.11 -1.76 -5.19
N VAL A 87 4.13 -1.04 -5.74
CA VAL A 87 3.87 -0.92 -7.17
C VAL A 87 3.91 0.57 -7.53
N PRO A 88 4.57 0.97 -8.64
CA PRO A 88 4.64 2.37 -9.04
C PRO A 88 3.25 3.02 -9.17
N GLY A 89 3.07 4.18 -8.55
CA GLY A 89 1.80 4.91 -8.63
C GLY A 89 0.66 4.33 -7.78
N SER A 90 0.97 3.46 -6.82
CA SER A 90 0.03 3.18 -5.73
C SER A 90 -0.31 4.47 -5.00
N SER A 91 -1.58 4.63 -4.66
CA SER A 91 -2.05 5.67 -3.76
C SER A 91 -1.57 5.36 -2.33
N GLY A 92 -1.32 6.40 -1.51
CA GLY A 92 -0.75 6.25 -0.16
C GLY A 92 0.76 6.46 -0.08
N GLY A 93 1.33 6.28 1.12
CA GLY A 93 2.78 6.24 1.32
C GLY A 93 3.43 4.98 0.72
N PRO A 94 4.76 4.97 0.47
CA PRO A 94 5.44 3.73 0.11
C PRO A 94 5.33 2.73 1.28
N GLY A 95 4.95 1.49 0.97
CA GLY A 95 5.01 0.40 1.94
C GLY A 95 6.45 -0.02 2.24
N ASP A 96 6.59 -1.10 2.99
CA ASP A 96 7.90 -1.72 3.21
C ASP A 96 8.23 -2.57 1.98
N CYS A 97 9.01 -1.97 1.08
CA CYS A 97 9.34 -2.54 -0.22
C CYS A 97 10.81 -2.93 -0.36
N GLU A 98 11.58 -2.88 0.73
CA GLU A 98 13.01 -3.18 0.67
C GLU A 98 13.28 -4.65 0.27
N ASP A 99 12.38 -5.53 0.73
CA ASP A 99 12.46 -6.98 0.55
C ASP A 99 11.73 -7.52 -0.69
N VAL A 100 11.39 -6.64 -1.64
CA VAL A 100 10.78 -7.08 -2.90
C VAL A 100 11.83 -7.73 -3.79
N ILE A 101 11.52 -8.93 -4.26
CA ILE A 101 12.30 -9.66 -5.25
C ILE A 101 11.46 -9.89 -6.51
N VAL A 102 12.16 -10.07 -7.63
CA VAL A 102 11.57 -10.28 -8.95
C VAL A 102 12.17 -11.49 -9.64
N ASP A 103 11.31 -12.21 -10.36
CA ASP A 103 11.68 -13.17 -11.40
C ASP A 103 11.35 -12.51 -12.74
N SER A 104 12.38 -12.08 -13.47
CA SER A 104 12.23 -11.38 -14.75
C SER A 104 11.78 -12.30 -15.88
N VAL A 105 12.02 -13.61 -15.77
CA VAL A 105 11.60 -14.63 -16.75
C VAL A 105 10.10 -14.84 -16.65
N LYS A 106 9.58 -15.03 -15.43
CA LYS A 106 8.15 -15.23 -15.18
C LYS A 106 7.35 -13.94 -15.06
N LYS A 107 8.03 -12.78 -15.00
CA LYS A 107 7.44 -11.47 -14.72
C LYS A 107 6.62 -11.51 -13.42
N GLN A 108 7.25 -11.97 -12.36
CA GLN A 108 6.64 -12.14 -11.06
C GLN A 108 7.40 -11.38 -9.98
N CYS A 109 6.67 -10.96 -8.97
CA CYS A 109 7.17 -10.30 -7.77
C CYS A 109 6.71 -11.05 -6.54
N THR A 110 7.52 -11.03 -5.49
CA THR A 110 7.13 -11.45 -4.15
C THR A 110 8.02 -10.78 -3.12
N PHE A 111 7.72 -11.01 -1.85
CA PHE A 111 8.57 -10.63 -0.73
C PHE A 111 9.42 -11.80 -0.25
N VAL A 112 10.51 -11.46 0.40
CA VAL A 112 11.19 -12.33 1.37
C VAL A 112 11.04 -11.73 2.77
N GLU A 113 11.26 -12.52 3.81
CA GLU A 113 11.11 -12.03 5.19
C GLU A 113 12.14 -10.96 5.56
N ASP A 114 13.41 -11.16 5.19
CA ASP A 114 14.48 -10.18 5.38
C ASP A 114 15.60 -10.43 4.36
N ILE A 115 15.67 -9.58 3.33
CA ILE A 115 16.61 -9.69 2.22
C ILE A 115 18.05 -9.38 2.63
N SER A 116 18.25 -8.72 3.77
CA SER A 116 19.57 -8.46 4.33
C SER A 116 20.18 -9.73 4.96
N ARG A 117 19.31 -10.65 5.43
CA ARG A 117 19.69 -11.95 5.98
C ARG A 117 19.73 -13.06 4.94
N CYS A 118 19.21 -12.82 3.73
CA CYS A 118 19.24 -13.80 2.65
C CYS A 118 20.67 -13.99 2.11
N GLN A 119 21.27 -15.16 2.35
CA GLN A 119 22.57 -15.51 1.76
C GLN A 119 22.42 -15.77 0.25
N THR A 120 21.35 -16.45 -0.13
CA THR A 120 21.03 -16.75 -1.53
C THR A 120 19.53 -16.72 -1.79
N LEU A 121 19.13 -16.06 -2.88
CA LEU A 121 17.76 -16.11 -3.40
C LEU A 121 17.56 -17.41 -4.20
N PRO A 122 16.37 -18.03 -4.14
CA PRO A 122 16.09 -19.25 -4.90
C PRO A 122 16.12 -18.96 -6.41
N GLY A 123 16.77 -19.83 -7.19
CA GLY A 123 16.74 -19.79 -8.67
C GLY A 123 17.11 -18.44 -9.28
N GLU A 124 16.25 -17.95 -10.19
CA GLU A 124 16.45 -16.70 -10.94
C GLU A 124 15.89 -15.46 -10.25
N TRP A 125 15.47 -15.56 -8.99
CA TRP A 125 15.00 -14.41 -8.24
C TRP A 125 16.16 -13.45 -7.94
N ARG A 126 15.88 -12.15 -8.09
CA ARG A 126 16.82 -11.05 -7.84
C ARG A 126 16.11 -9.94 -7.06
N ARG A 127 16.86 -9.05 -6.41
CA ARG A 127 16.28 -7.85 -5.80
C ARG A 127 15.52 -7.04 -6.86
N ALA A 128 14.36 -6.51 -6.49
CA ALA A 128 13.59 -5.65 -7.38
C ALA A 128 14.38 -4.39 -7.79
N PRO A 129 14.12 -3.86 -9.00
CA PRO A 129 14.75 -2.63 -9.46
C PRO A 129 14.31 -1.45 -8.59
N LEU A 130 15.14 -0.41 -8.55
CA LEU A 130 14.78 0.87 -7.94
C LEU A 130 13.67 1.53 -8.77
N SER A 131 12.69 2.08 -8.07
CA SER A 131 11.59 2.85 -8.64
C SER A 131 12.10 4.19 -9.16
N LYS A 132 11.56 4.59 -10.32
CA LYS A 132 11.79 5.94 -10.87
C LYS A 132 10.88 7.00 -10.24
N ILE A 133 9.78 6.57 -9.61
CA ILE A 133 8.77 7.45 -8.99
C ILE A 133 9.14 7.68 -7.53
N PHE A 134 9.40 6.59 -6.80
CA PHE A 134 9.81 6.61 -5.41
C PHE A 134 11.32 6.38 -5.33
N ILE A 135 12.09 7.47 -5.38
CA ILE A 135 13.55 7.43 -5.46
C ILE A 135 14.11 6.64 -4.26
N GLY A 136 14.94 5.64 -4.53
CA GLY A 136 15.56 4.79 -3.52
C GLY A 136 14.71 3.59 -3.07
N THR A 137 13.43 3.54 -3.43
CA THR A 137 12.54 2.41 -3.09
C THR A 137 12.59 1.34 -4.16
N ARG A 138 12.72 0.07 -3.77
CA ARG A 138 12.60 -1.06 -4.70
C ARG A 138 11.12 -1.36 -4.94
N MET A 139 10.72 -1.55 -6.19
CA MET A 139 9.30 -1.78 -6.50
C MET A 139 9.12 -2.86 -7.55
N CYS A 140 8.00 -3.56 -7.45
CA CYS A 140 7.55 -4.48 -8.46
C CYS A 140 7.19 -3.71 -9.73
N PRO A 141 7.75 -4.05 -10.92
CA PRO A 141 7.35 -3.41 -12.16
C PRO A 141 5.84 -3.57 -12.43
N MET A 142 5.20 -2.54 -12.98
CA MET A 142 3.74 -2.51 -13.24
C MET A 142 3.21 -3.68 -14.08
N ASN A 143 4.06 -4.25 -14.94
CA ASN A 143 3.70 -5.35 -15.83
C ASN A 143 4.03 -6.73 -15.24
N TYR A 144 4.39 -6.80 -13.96
CA TYR A 144 4.68 -8.04 -13.25
C TYR A 144 3.51 -8.38 -12.32
N SER A 145 3.31 -9.68 -12.08
CA SER A 145 2.26 -10.18 -11.20
C SER A 145 2.81 -10.52 -9.82
N TRP A 146 2.00 -10.37 -8.77
CA TRP A 146 2.41 -10.74 -7.41
C TRP A 146 2.09 -12.19 -7.11
N GLN A 147 3.04 -12.87 -6.49
CA GLN A 147 2.79 -14.14 -5.82
C GLN A 147 1.96 -13.91 -4.55
N LYS A 148 1.18 -14.92 -4.17
CA LYS A 148 0.40 -14.89 -2.93
C LYS A 148 1.27 -15.14 -1.69
N GLU A 149 2.31 -15.95 -1.86
CA GLU A 149 3.17 -16.40 -0.78
C GLU A 149 4.55 -15.76 -0.89
N MET A 150 5.12 -15.46 0.27
CA MET A 150 6.51 -15.02 0.38
C MET A 150 7.44 -16.18 0.09
N LEU A 151 8.64 -15.87 -0.41
CA LEU A 151 9.68 -16.87 -0.61
C LEU A 151 10.61 -16.91 0.60
N GLU A 152 10.98 -18.13 0.97
CA GLU A 152 12.05 -18.36 1.93
C GLU A 152 13.40 -18.26 1.24
N CYS A 153 14.30 -17.51 1.86
CA CYS A 153 15.70 -17.49 1.47
C CYS A 153 16.47 -18.66 2.08
N ARG A 154 17.64 -18.95 1.50
CA ARG A 154 18.61 -19.88 2.04
C ARG A 154 19.89 -19.18 2.42
#